data_AF-A0A316E3B6-F1
#
_entry.id   AF-A0A316E3B6-F1
#
_cell.length_a   1.000
_cell.length_b   1.000
_cell.length_c   1.000
_cell.angle_alpha   90.00
_cell.angle_beta   90.00
_cell.angle_gamma   90.00
#
_symmetry.space_group_name_H-M   'P 1'
#
loop_
_entity.id
_entity.type
_entity.pdbx_description
1 polymer ?
#
loop_
_entity_poly.entity_id
_entity_poly.type
_entity_poly.pdbx_seq_one_letter_code
_entity_poly.pdbx_strand_id
1 'polypeptide(L)'
;MNTQIAYLILRVAVGVSMLGHGLVRLPKLQGFSAWMLKTFENSILPDILVLPFSYALPIVEFVLGILLVLGLFTRIASIVAAIIMILLIFGSTLIENWGALVPQFIHVAFFAYLIQHIDRNSFALDTKLRG
;
A
#
# COMPACT_ATOMS: atom_id res chain seq x y z
N MET A 1 14.63 10.36 -22.39
CA MET A 1 13.58 9.45 -21.85
C MET A 1 12.63 10.29 -21.01
N ASN A 2 11.31 10.20 -21.19
CA ASN A 2 10.35 11.08 -20.51
C ASN A 2 10.13 10.61 -19.05
N THR A 3 11.09 10.93 -18.17
CA THR A 3 11.16 10.45 -16.79
C THR A 3 9.96 10.86 -15.93
N GLN A 4 9.33 12.00 -16.25
CA GLN A 4 8.10 12.46 -15.60
C GLN A 4 6.90 11.57 -15.93
N ILE A 5 6.76 11.16 -17.19
CA ILE A 5 5.69 10.22 -17.60
C ILE A 5 5.92 8.86 -16.96
N ALA A 6 7.16 8.36 -16.95
CA ALA A 6 7.48 7.10 -16.29
C ALA A 6 7.13 7.13 -14.79
N TYR A 7 7.46 8.23 -14.11
CA TYR A 7 7.07 8.45 -12.71
C TYR A 7 5.54 8.45 -12.53
N LEU A 8 4.82 9.19 -13.38
CA LEU A 8 3.35 9.26 -13.33
C LEU A 8 2.71 7.88 -13.52
N ILE A 9 3.12 7.12 -14.54
CA ILE A 9 2.61 5.77 -14.81
C ILE A 9 2.84 4.89 -13.59
N LEU A 10 4.04 4.91 -13.03
CA LEU A 10 4.36 4.09 -11.87
C LEU A 10 3.51 4.48 -10.64
N ARG A 11 3.42 5.79 -10.36
CA ARG A 11 2.62 6.33 -9.25
C ARG A 11 1.16 5.91 -9.35
N VAL A 12 0.58 6.05 -10.54
CA VAL A 12 -0.81 5.65 -10.80
C VAL A 12 -0.97 4.14 -10.71
N ALA A 13 -0.04 3.34 -11.25
CA ALA A 13 -0.11 1.88 -11.20
C ALA A 13 -0.15 1.35 -9.76
N VAL A 14 0.78 1.78 -8.91
CA VAL A 14 0.78 1.36 -7.49
C VAL A 14 -0.38 1.97 -6.71
N GLY A 15 -0.82 3.19 -7.06
CA GLY A 15 -2.00 3.82 -6.47
C GLY A 15 -3.29 3.04 -6.78
N VAL A 16 -3.48 2.64 -8.03
CA VAL A 16 -4.63 1.81 -8.46
C VAL A 16 -4.58 0.43 -7.81
N SER A 17 -3.40 -0.19 -7.69
CA SER A 17 -3.23 -1.45 -6.95
C SER A 17 -3.76 -1.34 -5.52
N MET A 18 -3.29 -0.33 -4.76
CA MET A 18 -3.76 -0.05 -3.39
C MET A 18 -5.24 0.29 -3.32
N LEU A 19 -5.72 1.12 -4.24
CA LEU A 19 -7.12 1.50 -4.31
C LEU A 19 -8.03 0.29 -4.55
N GLY A 20 -7.64 -0.61 -5.46
CA GLY A 20 -8.36 -1.83 -5.77
C GLY A 20 -8.46 -2.78 -4.58
N HIS A 21 -7.37 -2.95 -3.82
CA HIS A 21 -7.39 -3.71 -2.58
C HIS A 21 -8.38 -3.12 -1.57
N GLY A 22 -8.35 -1.82 -1.35
CA GLY A 22 -9.30 -1.12 -0.49
C GLY A 22 -10.75 -1.28 -0.96
N LEU A 23 -11.04 -0.98 -2.24
CA LEU A 23 -12.39 -1.05 -2.82
C LEU A 23 -13.03 -2.44 -2.72
N VAL A 24 -12.26 -3.50 -2.93
CA VAL A 24 -12.78 -4.87 -2.85
C VAL A 24 -12.95 -5.31 -1.40
N ARG A 25 -12.11 -4.84 -0.47
CA ARG A 25 -12.12 -5.28 0.94
C ARG A 25 -13.06 -4.47 1.82
N LEU A 26 -13.23 -3.17 1.58
CA LEU A 26 -14.08 -2.27 2.37
C LEU A 26 -15.55 -2.73 2.50
N PRO A 27 -16.23 -3.22 1.45
CA PRO A 27 -17.61 -3.71 1.58
C PRO A 27 -17.73 -4.99 2.41
N LYS A 28 -16.62 -5.73 2.59
CA LYS A 28 -16.58 -7.03 3.28
C LYS A 28 -15.57 -7.04 4.44
N LEU A 29 -15.42 -5.91 5.15
CA LEU A 29 -14.45 -5.73 6.23
C LEU A 29 -14.48 -6.84 7.28
N GLN A 30 -15.68 -7.22 7.75
CA GLN A 30 -15.84 -8.28 8.76
C GLN A 30 -15.34 -9.63 8.23
N GLY A 31 -15.69 -9.97 6.98
CA GLY A 31 -15.22 -11.20 6.34
C GLY A 31 -13.72 -11.21 6.10
N PHE A 32 -13.14 -10.06 5.71
CA PHE A 32 -11.70 -9.90 5.56
C PHE A 32 -10.96 -10.05 6.89
N SER A 33 -11.48 -9.43 7.96
CA SER A 33 -10.91 -9.56 9.31
C SER A 33 -10.95 -11.00 9.80
N ALA A 34 -12.08 -11.69 9.65
CA ALA A 34 -12.20 -13.09 10.05
C ALA A 34 -11.25 -14.00 9.26
N TRP A 35 -11.10 -13.77 7.95
CA TRP A 35 -10.12 -14.48 7.12
C TRP A 35 -8.68 -14.23 7.60
N MET A 36 -8.34 -13.00 7.94
CA MET A 36 -7.00 -12.65 8.42
C MET A 36 -6.69 -13.30 9.76
N LEU A 37 -7.59 -13.21 10.74
CA LEU A 37 -7.42 -13.88 12.04
C LEU A 37 -7.21 -15.39 11.87
N LYS A 38 -8.04 -16.04 11.06
CA LYS A 38 -7.90 -17.48 10.76
C LYS A 38 -6.55 -17.82 10.12
N THR A 39 -6.03 -16.94 9.27
CA THR A 39 -4.73 -17.15 8.61
C THR A 39 -3.58 -17.02 9.61
N PHE A 40 -3.73 -16.18 10.63
CA PHE A 40 -2.72 -15.94 11.67
C PHE A 40 -2.91 -16.81 12.93
N GLU A 41 -3.90 -17.70 12.97
CA GLU A 41 -4.26 -18.51 14.15
C GLU A 41 -3.10 -19.36 14.69
N ASN A 42 -2.24 -19.87 13.80
CA ASN A 42 -1.05 -20.65 14.18
C ASN A 42 0.24 -19.80 14.24
N SER A 43 0.13 -18.49 14.06
CA SER A 43 1.28 -17.59 14.10
C SER A 43 1.62 -17.15 15.53
N ILE A 44 2.79 -16.55 15.71
CA ILE A 44 3.22 -15.99 17.00
C ILE A 44 2.47 -14.68 17.33
N LEU A 45 1.75 -14.08 16.37
CA LEU A 45 1.05 -12.82 16.59
C LEU A 45 -0.28 -13.04 17.33
N PRO A 46 -0.52 -12.33 18.44
CA PRO A 46 -1.79 -12.41 19.15
C PRO A 46 -2.91 -11.68 18.39
N ASP A 47 -4.14 -12.19 18.52
CA ASP A 47 -5.34 -11.62 17.90
C ASP A 47 -5.56 -10.14 18.23
N ILE A 48 -5.13 -9.69 19.41
CA ILE A 48 -5.24 -8.29 19.84
C ILE A 48 -4.46 -7.32 18.93
N LEU A 49 -3.45 -7.80 18.21
CA LEU A 49 -2.71 -7.03 17.21
C LEU A 49 -3.27 -7.24 15.80
N VAL A 50 -3.66 -8.48 15.47
CA VAL A 50 -4.15 -8.83 14.12
C VAL A 50 -5.52 -8.21 13.85
N LEU A 51 -6.41 -8.18 14.85
CA LEU A 51 -7.77 -7.64 14.73
C LEU A 51 -7.79 -6.14 14.36
N PRO A 52 -7.14 -5.21 15.09
CA PRO A 52 -7.16 -3.80 14.68
C PRO A 52 -6.45 -3.58 13.34
N PHE A 53 -5.38 -4.33 13.07
CA PHE A 53 -4.66 -4.25 11.80
C PHE A 53 -5.52 -4.68 10.61
N SER A 54 -6.30 -5.75 10.74
CA SER A 54 -7.14 -6.28 9.66
C SER A 54 -8.25 -5.31 9.24
N TYR A 55 -8.79 -4.51 10.17
CA TYR A 55 -9.76 -3.45 9.87
C TYR A 55 -9.09 -2.19 9.34
N ALA A 56 -7.94 -1.81 9.88
CA ALA A 56 -7.22 -0.62 9.45
C ALA A 56 -6.67 -0.76 8.02
N LEU A 57 -6.14 -1.94 7.67
CA LEU A 57 -5.44 -2.16 6.41
C LEU A 57 -6.27 -1.77 5.17
N PRO A 58 -7.52 -2.25 4.97
CA PRO A 58 -8.32 -1.87 3.79
C PRO A 58 -8.62 -0.36 3.71
N ILE A 59 -8.79 0.29 4.86
CA ILE A 59 -9.05 1.74 4.93
C ILE A 59 -7.79 2.49 4.51
N VAL A 60 -6.63 2.10 5.04
CA VAL A 60 -5.34 2.70 4.69
C VAL A 60 -5.01 2.48 3.22
N GLU A 61 -5.18 1.26 2.69
CA GLU A 61 -4.98 0.95 1.28
C GLU A 61 -5.86 1.82 0.36
N PHE A 62 -7.14 2.00 0.72
CA PHE A 62 -8.07 2.84 -0.03
C PHE A 62 -7.62 4.31 -0.04
N VAL A 63 -7.34 4.88 1.13
CA VAL A 63 -6.93 6.29 1.26
C VAL A 63 -5.60 6.54 0.54
N LEU A 64 -4.60 5.69 0.74
CA LEU A 64 -3.31 5.80 0.06
C LEU A 64 -3.45 5.65 -1.45
N GLY A 65 -4.32 4.75 -1.91
CA GLY A 65 -4.64 4.58 -3.32
C GLY A 65 -5.17 5.88 -3.94
N ILE A 66 -6.14 6.54 -3.31
CA ILE A 66 -6.66 7.84 -3.76
C ILE A 66 -5.55 8.89 -3.80
N LEU A 67 -4.78 9.02 -2.71
CA LEU A 67 -3.71 10.01 -2.61
C LEU A 67 -2.67 9.82 -3.72
N LEU A 68 -2.24 8.58 -3.99
CA LEU A 68 -1.25 8.28 -5.02
C LEU A 68 -1.79 8.47 -6.44
N VAL A 69 -3.04 8.08 -6.71
CA VAL A 69 -3.66 8.29 -8.03
C VAL A 69 -3.77 9.79 -8.34
N LEU A 70 -4.28 10.57 -7.38
CA LEU A 70 -4.44 12.02 -7.51
C LEU A 70 -3.11 12.78 -7.43
N GLY A 71 -2.05 12.15 -6.91
CA GLY A 71 -0.78 12.82 -6.64
C GLY A 71 -0.93 13.87 -5.55
N LEU A 72 -1.55 13.50 -4.42
CA LEU A 72 -1.69 14.32 -3.22
C LEU A 72 -0.77 13.77 -2.14
N PHE A 73 0.05 14.63 -1.55
CA PHE A 73 1.02 14.26 -0.50
C PHE A 73 1.89 13.06 -0.90
N THR A 74 2.28 13.00 -2.18
CA THR A 74 2.84 11.80 -2.82
C THR A 74 4.00 11.19 -2.01
N ARG A 75 4.88 12.03 -1.48
CA ARG A 75 6.01 11.59 -0.63
C ARG A 75 5.55 10.85 0.64
N ILE A 76 4.60 11.43 1.37
CA ILE A 76 4.08 10.86 2.61
C ILE A 76 3.28 9.60 2.29
N ALA A 77 2.42 9.65 1.27
CA ALA A 77 1.64 8.51 0.84
C ALA A 77 2.53 7.31 0.44
N SER A 78 3.62 7.53 -0.31
CA SER A 78 4.56 6.47 -0.67
C SER A 78 5.32 5.92 0.55
N ILE A 79 5.71 6.76 1.52
CA ILE A 79 6.37 6.29 2.75
C ILE A 79 5.43 5.41 3.57
N VAL A 80 4.19 5.85 3.79
CA VAL A 80 3.20 5.07 4.56
C VAL A 80 2.88 3.76 3.82
N ALA A 81 2.72 3.79 2.50
CA ALA A 81 2.48 2.57 1.71
C ALA A 81 3.65 1.58 1.79
N ALA A 82 4.90 2.07 1.76
CA ALA A 82 6.09 1.23 1.95
C ALA A 82 6.12 0.60 3.35
N ILE A 83 5.78 1.35 4.40
CA ILE A 83 5.69 0.82 5.77
C ILE A 83 4.62 -0.29 5.84
N ILE A 84 3.44 -0.08 5.24
CA ILE A 84 2.40 -1.11 5.17
C ILE A 84 2.91 -2.37 4.47
N MET A 85 3.63 -2.24 3.35
CA MET A 85 4.22 -3.39 2.68
C MET A 85 5.24 -4.13 3.54
N ILE A 86 6.07 -3.42 4.30
CA ILE A 86 7.01 -4.04 5.24
C ILE A 86 6.27 -4.82 6.34
N LEU A 87 5.19 -4.26 6.89
CA LEU A 87 4.34 -4.96 7.86
C LEU A 87 3.69 -6.22 7.25
N LEU A 88 3.24 -6.14 6.00
CA LEU A 88 2.69 -7.29 5.27
C LEU A 88 3.73 -8.37 4.99
N ILE A 89 4.97 -7.99 4.65
CA ILE A 89 6.10 -8.91 4.49
C ILE A 89 6.34 -9.64 5.80
N PHE A 90 6.47 -8.89 6.89
CA PHE A 90 6.65 -9.47 8.22
C PHE A 90 5.53 -10.47 8.56
N GLY A 91 4.27 -10.06 8.40
CA GLY A 91 3.13 -10.94 8.62
C GLY A 91 3.17 -12.19 7.73
N SER A 92 3.51 -12.03 6.45
CA SER A 92 3.59 -13.15 5.49
C SER A 92 4.70 -14.14 5.85
N THR A 93 5.84 -13.66 6.37
CA THR A 93 6.91 -14.55 6.86
C THR A 93 6.50 -15.34 8.10
N LEU A 94 5.70 -14.75 9.00
CA LEU A 94 5.23 -15.43 10.22
C LEU A 94 4.22 -16.56 9.94
N ILE A 95 3.50 -16.48 8.83
CA ILE A 95 2.55 -17.51 8.39
C ILE A 95 3.11 -18.36 7.24
N GLU A 96 4.41 -18.24 6.94
CA GLU A 96 5.12 -18.96 5.87
C GLU A 96 4.47 -18.81 4.47
N ASN A 97 3.83 -17.67 4.20
CA ASN A 97 3.24 -17.36 2.90
C ASN A 97 4.29 -16.81 1.93
N TRP A 98 5.16 -17.68 1.45
CA TRP A 98 6.26 -17.34 0.52
C TRP A 98 5.75 -16.79 -0.81
N GLY A 99 4.55 -17.18 -1.24
CA GLY A 99 3.93 -16.71 -2.49
C GLY A 99 3.58 -15.22 -2.46
N ALA A 100 3.31 -14.65 -1.29
CA ALA A 100 2.99 -13.23 -1.14
C ALA A 100 4.23 -12.31 -1.15
N LEU A 101 5.43 -12.84 -0.89
CA LEU A 101 6.64 -12.04 -0.71
C LEU A 101 7.09 -11.34 -1.99
N VAL A 102 7.12 -12.04 -3.12
CA VAL A 102 7.61 -11.45 -4.39
C VAL A 102 6.77 -10.23 -4.80
N PRO A 103 5.42 -10.30 -4.84
CA PRO A 103 4.60 -9.12 -5.08
C PRO A 103 4.84 -7.98 -4.07
N GLN A 104 5.01 -8.28 -2.79
CA GLN A 104 5.25 -7.26 -1.76
C GLN A 104 6.61 -6.57 -1.94
N PHE A 105 7.68 -7.31 -2.22
CA PHE A 105 8.99 -6.73 -2.51
C PHE A 105 8.96 -5.82 -3.74
N ILE A 106 8.22 -6.20 -4.78
CA ILE A 106 8.04 -5.36 -5.97
C ILE A 106 7.36 -4.03 -5.61
N HIS A 107 6.30 -4.06 -4.78
CA HIS A 107 5.64 -2.83 -4.31
C HIS A 107 6.61 -1.97 -3.48
N VAL A 108 7.39 -2.56 -2.58
CA VAL A 108 8.42 -1.83 -1.81
C VAL A 108 9.42 -1.15 -2.74
N ALA A 109 9.92 -1.87 -3.76
CA ALA A 109 10.85 -1.32 -4.73
C ALA A 109 10.24 -0.13 -5.50
N PHE A 110 8.97 -0.22 -5.90
CA PHE A 110 8.27 0.88 -6.55
C PHE A 110 8.05 2.08 -5.63
N PHE A 111 7.63 1.86 -4.38
CA PHE A 111 7.51 2.97 -3.43
C PHE A 111 8.85 3.63 -3.12
N ALA A 112 9.93 2.84 -2.97
CA ALA A 112 11.28 3.36 -2.81
C ALA A 112 11.70 4.20 -4.02
N TYR A 113 11.42 3.74 -5.24
CA TYR A 113 11.66 4.50 -6.46
C TYR A 113 10.89 5.83 -6.48
N LEU A 114 9.59 5.81 -6.11
CA LEU A 114 8.75 7.01 -6.05
C LEU A 114 9.25 8.03 -5.01
N ILE A 115 9.75 7.55 -3.88
CA ILE A 115 10.33 8.40 -2.83
C ILE A 115 11.65 9.02 -3.30
N GLN A 116 12.51 8.22 -3.94
CA GLN A 116 13.82 8.67 -4.43
C GLN A 116 13.69 9.72 -5.55
N HIS A 117 12.73 9.53 -6.47
CA HIS A 117 12.55 10.38 -7.65
C HIS A 117 11.37 11.36 -7.52
N ILE A 118 11.07 11.79 -6.30
CA ILE A 118 9.95 12.70 -6.02
C ILE A 118 10.07 14.04 -6.78
N ASP A 119 11.28 14.45 -7.16
CA ASP A 119 11.58 15.60 -8.02
C ASP A 119 10.95 15.47 -9.42
N ARG A 120 10.61 14.26 -9.85
CA ARG A 120 9.96 13.97 -11.14
C ARG A 120 8.43 14.00 -11.09
N ASN A 121 7.84 14.29 -9.93
CA ASN A 121 6.40 14.33 -9.71
C ASN A 121 5.71 15.59 -10.29
N SER A 122 5.79 15.79 -11.61
CA SER A 122 5.29 17.00 -12.28
C SER A 122 3.77 16.99 -12.51
N PHE A 123 3.16 15.80 -12.60
CA PHE A 123 1.73 15.61 -12.84
C PHE A 123 0.98 15.28 -11.54
N ALA A 124 0.98 16.21 -10.60
CA ALA A 124 0.42 16.01 -9.26
C ALA A 124 -0.47 17.20 -8.88
N LEU A 125 -1.61 16.92 -8.23
CA LEU A 125 -2.52 17.98 -7.78
C LEU A 125 -1.89 18.81 -6.65
N ASP A 126 -1.00 18.22 -5.85
CA ASP A 126 -0.26 18.94 -4.80
C ASP A 126 0.71 19.99 -5.35
N THR A 127 1.32 19.75 -6.51
CA THR A 127 2.19 20.72 -7.22
C THR A 127 1.41 21.96 -7.68
N LYS A 128 0.14 21.82 -8.06
CA LYS A 128 -0.72 22.97 -8.45
C LYS A 128 -1.22 23.80 -7.26
N LEU A 129 -1.24 23.23 -6.05
CA LEU A 129 -1.67 23.91 -4.82
C LEU A 129 -0.54 24.76 -4.19
N ARG A 130 0.70 24.64 -4.68
CA ARG A 130 1.87 25.43 -4.26
C ARG A 130 2.21 26.57 -5.22
N GLY A 131 1.39 26.80 -6.24
CA GLY A 131 1.52 27.87 -7.24
C GLY A 131 0.85 29.15 -6.81
#